data_AF-A0A923QU05-F1
#
_entry.id   AF-A0A923QU05-F1
#
_cell.length_a   1.000
_cell.length_b   1.000
_cell.length_c   1.000
_cell.angle_alpha   90.00
_cell.angle_beta   90.00
_cell.angle_gamma   90.00
#
_symmetry.space_group_name_H-M   'P 1'
#
loop_
_entity.id
_entity.type
_entity.pdbx_description
1 polymer ?
#
loop_
_entity_poly.entity_id
_entity_poly.type
_entity_poly.pdbx_seq_one_letter_code
_entity_poly.pdbx_strand_id
1 'polypeptide(L)'
;MLETANQTTGALGRYLLGIAQVEPPKVERAKIISAELTRLTIDVEEEFMALVRRVRELRGNPALALSEVFRHAMKEEIRKREPKAAGKSKGEGSAEAVRPIESGLNQSGSSGAELLSPKRSRYIPSNVRRMTHARAKGVCEYVHPSSGKRCGSRFGLQMEHVIPFAKGGENTAENLQAYCPAHNRSSAVIAYGAKKMNGFFRGAD
;
A
#
# COMPACT_ATOMS: atom_id res chain seq x y z
N MET A 1 -35.13 23.84 35.34
CA MET A 1 -34.57 24.46 34.12
C MET A 1 -33.79 23.38 33.38
N LEU A 2 -34.42 22.74 32.40
CA LEU A 2 -33.71 21.86 31.48
C LEU A 2 -33.19 22.77 30.36
N GLU A 3 -31.90 23.09 30.39
CA GLU A 3 -31.22 23.71 29.26
C GLU A 3 -31.20 22.69 28.12
N THR A 4 -32.23 22.70 27.28
CA THR A 4 -32.21 21.98 26.01
C THR A 4 -31.33 22.77 25.05
N ALA A 5 -30.02 22.63 25.24
CA ALA A 5 -29.05 22.97 24.22
C ALA A 5 -29.50 22.31 22.91
N ASN A 6 -29.52 23.09 21.83
CA ASN A 6 -29.93 22.64 20.50
C ASN A 6 -28.95 21.56 20.01
N GLN A 7 -29.20 20.31 20.43
CA GLN A 7 -28.41 19.17 20.04
C GLN A 7 -28.70 18.90 18.58
N THR A 8 -27.66 18.91 17.75
CA THR A 8 -27.75 18.48 16.35
C THR A 8 -28.46 17.14 16.25
N THR A 9 -29.18 16.87 15.16
CA THR A 9 -29.93 15.61 14.96
C THR A 9 -29.07 14.37 15.22
N GLY A 10 -27.76 14.45 14.96
CA GLY A 10 -26.79 13.39 15.26
C GLY A 10 -26.45 13.20 16.74
N ALA A 11 -26.50 14.25 17.56
CA ALA A 11 -26.31 14.16 19.02
C ALA A 11 -27.54 13.57 19.70
N LEU A 12 -28.74 14.01 19.31
CA LEU A 12 -30.01 13.47 19.80
C LEU A 12 -30.16 11.99 19.43
N GLY A 13 -29.78 11.61 18.20
CA GLY A 13 -29.82 10.22 17.74
C GLY A 13 -28.95 9.28 18.58
N ARG A 14 -27.74 9.71 18.98
CA ARG A 14 -26.86 8.92 19.85
C ARG A 14 -27.40 8.78 21.26
N TYR A 15 -27.98 9.86 21.81
CA TYR A 15 -28.60 9.84 23.13
C TYR A 15 -29.77 8.85 23.15
N LEU A 16 -30.66 8.91 22.15
CA LEU A 16 -31.81 8.01 22.01
C LEU A 16 -31.39 6.53 21.82
N LEU A 17 -30.33 6.26 21.05
CA LEU A 17 -29.76 4.91 20.90
C LEU A 17 -29.17 4.37 22.21
N GLY A 18 -28.64 5.23 23.08
CA GLY A 18 -28.08 4.82 24.38
C GLY A 18 -29.14 4.33 25.39
N ILE A 19 -30.41 4.67 25.17
CA ILE A 19 -31.55 4.29 26.03
C ILE A 19 -32.43 3.21 25.38
N ALA A 20 -32.37 3.06 24.05
CA ALA A 20 -33.12 2.06 23.32
C ALA A 20 -32.43 0.68 23.43
N GLN A 21 -32.98 -0.21 24.25
CA GLN A 21 -32.54 -1.61 24.36
C GLN A 21 -32.98 -2.51 23.18
N VAL A 22 -33.30 -1.90 22.03
CA VAL A 22 -33.74 -2.62 20.83
C VAL A 22 -32.58 -2.57 19.84
N GLU A 23 -32.01 -3.73 19.51
CA GLU A 23 -31.06 -3.82 18.40
C GLU A 23 -31.69 -3.19 17.16
N PRO A 24 -31.05 -2.18 16.54
CA PRO A 24 -31.62 -1.54 15.37
C PRO A 24 -31.85 -2.61 14.30
N PRO A 25 -33.03 -2.62 13.65
CA PRO A 25 -33.28 -3.58 12.58
C PRO A 25 -32.18 -3.43 11.52
N LYS A 26 -31.61 -4.54 11.06
CA LYS A 26 -30.63 -4.54 9.96
C LYS A 26 -31.35 -4.14 8.68
N VAL A 27 -31.44 -2.85 8.39
CA VAL A 27 -32.21 -2.38 7.23
C VAL A 27 -31.29 -2.22 6.03
N GLU A 28 -31.37 -3.17 5.10
CA GLU A 28 -30.71 -3.05 3.80
C GLU A 28 -31.63 -2.29 2.82
N ARG A 29 -31.17 -1.16 2.31
CA ARG A 29 -31.88 -0.37 1.29
C ARG A 29 -30.96 -0.09 0.13
N ALA A 30 -31.33 -0.59 -1.05
CA ALA A 30 -30.70 -0.21 -2.31
C ALA A 30 -31.64 0.75 -3.06
N LYS A 31 -31.14 1.94 -3.39
CA LYS A 31 -31.85 2.93 -4.22
C LYS A 31 -31.03 3.22 -5.47
N ILE A 32 -31.58 2.92 -6.64
CA ILE A 32 -31.01 3.31 -7.92
C ILE A 32 -31.08 4.84 -8.01
N ILE A 33 -29.94 5.51 -8.14
CA ILE A 33 -29.84 6.97 -8.36
C ILE A 33 -29.81 7.27 -9.85
N SER A 34 -29.08 6.48 -10.62
CA SER A 34 -28.96 6.58 -12.07
C SER A 34 -28.64 5.20 -12.67
N ALA A 35 -28.54 5.12 -14.01
CA ALA A 35 -28.18 3.88 -14.71
C ALA A 35 -26.83 3.27 -14.24
N GLU A 36 -25.92 4.09 -13.72
CA GLU A 36 -24.57 3.66 -13.31
C GLU A 36 -24.35 3.71 -11.79
N LEU A 37 -25.29 4.28 -11.03
CA LEU A 37 -25.09 4.54 -9.61
C LEU A 37 -26.26 4.01 -8.78
N THR A 38 -25.95 3.05 -7.92
CA THR A 38 -26.86 2.58 -6.87
C THR A 38 -26.34 3.01 -5.51
N ARG A 39 -27.19 3.67 -4.71
CA ARG A 39 -26.91 3.95 -3.31
C ARG A 39 -27.30 2.73 -2.48
N LEU A 40 -26.29 2.13 -1.86
CA LEU A 40 -26.46 1.09 -0.86
C LEU A 40 -26.39 1.73 0.52
N THR A 41 -27.47 1.60 1.29
CA THR A 41 -27.49 1.93 2.72
C THR A 41 -27.63 0.61 3.48
N ILE A 42 -26.62 0.33 4.30
CA ILE A 42 -26.57 -0.83 5.18
C ILE A 42 -26.19 -0.36 6.57
N ASP A 43 -26.89 -0.87 7.57
CA ASP A 43 -26.48 -0.76 8.97
C ASP A 43 -25.57 -1.94 9.29
N VAL A 44 -24.36 -1.66 9.76
CA VAL A 44 -23.31 -2.66 9.97
C VAL A 44 -22.80 -2.61 11.40
N GLU A 45 -22.43 -3.78 11.92
CA GLU A 45 -21.86 -3.92 13.26
C GLU A 45 -20.39 -3.46 13.31
N GLU A 46 -19.86 -3.23 14.52
CA GLU A 46 -18.49 -2.75 14.71
C GLU A 46 -17.44 -3.75 14.19
N GLU A 47 -17.73 -5.06 14.28
CA GLU A 47 -16.86 -6.10 13.73
C GLU A 47 -16.66 -5.93 12.21
N PHE A 48 -17.73 -5.61 11.49
CA PHE A 48 -17.67 -5.34 10.05
C PHE A 48 -16.77 -4.13 9.76
N MET A 49 -16.93 -3.04 10.52
CA MET A 49 -16.09 -1.85 10.36
C MET A 49 -14.63 -2.13 10.75
N ALA A 50 -14.36 -3.04 11.68
CA ALA A 50 -13.02 -3.51 11.98
C ALA A 50 -12.38 -4.24 10.79
N LEU A 51 -13.14 -5.08 10.07
CA LEU A 51 -12.66 -5.70 8.83
C LEU A 51 -12.35 -4.68 7.74
N VAL A 52 -13.22 -3.68 7.55
CA VAL A 52 -12.98 -2.58 6.59
C VAL A 52 -11.69 -1.84 6.93
N ARG A 53 -11.49 -1.46 8.20
CA ARG A 53 -10.24 -0.83 8.65
C ARG A 53 -9.04 -1.73 8.38
N ARG A 54 -9.15 -3.02 8.67
CA ARG A 54 -8.08 -3.98 8.42
C ARG A 54 -7.69 -4.06 6.94
N VAL A 55 -8.67 -4.12 6.04
CA VAL A 55 -8.42 -4.13 4.59
C VAL A 55 -7.74 -2.83 4.15
N ARG A 56 -8.22 -1.68 4.63
CA ARG A 56 -7.62 -0.37 4.34
C ARG A 56 -6.15 -0.28 4.77
N GLU A 57 -5.84 -0.78 5.95
CA GLU A 57 -4.46 -0.85 6.46
C GLU A 57 -3.57 -1.76 5.61
N LEU A 58 -4.04 -2.96 5.26
CA LEU A 58 -3.29 -3.90 4.42
C LEU A 58 -2.99 -3.33 3.03
N ARG A 59 -3.90 -2.50 2.53
CA ARG A 59 -3.74 -1.76 1.27
C ARG A 59 -2.90 -0.49 1.42
N GLY A 60 -2.49 -0.12 2.64
CA GLY A 60 -1.72 1.09 2.93
C GLY A 60 -2.48 2.39 2.68
N ASN A 61 -3.81 2.35 2.56
CA ASN A 61 -4.65 3.52 2.32
C ASN A 61 -5.87 3.53 3.28
N PRO A 62 -5.73 4.10 4.50
CA PRO A 62 -6.83 4.30 5.45
C PRO A 62 -8.00 5.13 4.93
N ALA A 63 -7.82 5.97 3.91
CA ALA A 63 -8.88 6.77 3.30
C ALA A 63 -9.56 6.07 2.11
N LEU A 64 -9.23 4.80 1.82
CA LEU A 64 -9.80 4.07 0.69
C LEU A 64 -11.34 4.03 0.80
N ALA A 65 -12.02 4.46 -0.26
CA ALA A 65 -13.48 4.49 -0.29
C ALA A 65 -14.07 3.12 0.02
N LEU A 66 -15.20 3.11 0.75
CA LEU A 66 -15.85 1.86 1.14
C LEU A 66 -16.26 1.03 -0.09
N SER A 67 -16.78 1.69 -1.12
CA SER A 67 -17.11 1.07 -2.41
C SER A 67 -15.93 0.29 -3.02
N GLU A 68 -14.71 0.80 -2.89
CA GLU A 68 -13.51 0.15 -3.43
C GLU A 68 -13.08 -1.04 -2.57
N VAL A 69 -13.22 -0.94 -1.25
CA VAL A 69 -13.04 -2.07 -0.34
C VAL A 69 -14.00 -3.20 -0.71
N PHE A 70 -15.28 -2.91 -0.85
CA PHE A 70 -16.30 -3.88 -1.27
C PHE A 70 -16.02 -4.45 -2.66
N ARG A 71 -15.70 -3.60 -3.65
CA ARG A 71 -15.37 -4.03 -5.01
C ARG A 71 -14.24 -5.06 -4.98
N HIS A 72 -13.19 -4.83 -4.21
CA HIS A 72 -12.08 -5.78 -4.08
C HIS A 72 -12.48 -7.07 -3.38
N ALA A 73 -13.20 -6.98 -2.28
CA ALA A 73 -13.67 -8.15 -1.55
C ALA A 73 -14.54 -9.05 -2.44
N MET A 74 -15.49 -8.45 -3.18
CA MET A 74 -16.38 -9.18 -4.07
C MET A 74 -15.65 -9.78 -5.27
N LYS A 75 -14.71 -9.05 -5.89
CA LYS A 75 -13.87 -9.62 -6.97
C LYS A 75 -13.07 -10.82 -6.52
N GLU A 76 -12.47 -10.76 -5.33
CA GLU A 76 -11.72 -11.88 -4.76
C GLU A 76 -12.63 -13.06 -4.41
N GLU A 77 -13.83 -12.81 -3.90
CA GLU A 77 -14.80 -13.86 -3.57
C GLU A 77 -15.31 -14.57 -4.82
N ILE A 78 -15.65 -13.80 -5.87
CA ILE A 78 -16.03 -14.35 -7.18
C ILE A 78 -14.89 -15.21 -7.72
N ARG A 79 -13.67 -14.68 -7.77
CA ARG A 79 -12.49 -15.41 -8.27
C ARG A 79 -12.24 -16.73 -7.53
N LYS A 80 -12.53 -16.80 -6.22
CA LYS A 80 -12.36 -18.03 -5.43
C LYS A 80 -13.42 -19.08 -5.72
N ARG A 81 -14.64 -18.66 -6.07
CA ARG A 81 -15.81 -19.53 -6.22
C ARG A 81 -16.15 -19.86 -7.67
N GLU A 82 -15.75 -19.04 -8.63
CA GLU A 82 -15.92 -19.37 -10.04
C GLU A 82 -15.21 -20.70 -10.31
N PRO A 83 -15.90 -21.68 -10.95
CA PRO A 83 -15.29 -22.93 -11.30
C PRO A 83 -14.11 -22.60 -12.19
N LYS A 84 -12.89 -22.96 -11.75
CA LYS A 84 -11.71 -22.87 -12.61
C LYS A 84 -12.03 -23.72 -13.84
N ALA A 85 -12.31 -23.08 -14.96
CA ALA A 85 -12.53 -23.76 -16.22
C ALA A 85 -11.39 -24.78 -16.37
N ALA A 86 -11.77 -26.06 -16.48
CA ALA A 86 -10.82 -27.14 -16.67
C ALA A 86 -10.04 -26.85 -17.96
N GLY A 87 -8.76 -26.48 -17.82
CA GLY A 87 -7.84 -26.32 -18.95
C GLY A 87 -7.19 -24.95 -19.07
N LYS A 88 -6.20 -24.68 -18.21
CA LYS A 88 -4.81 -24.37 -18.62
C LYS A 88 -4.00 -24.09 -17.36
N SER A 89 -3.28 -25.11 -16.90
CA SER A 89 -1.98 -24.88 -16.31
C SER A 89 -1.02 -24.52 -17.45
N LYS A 90 -0.39 -23.35 -17.36
CA LYS A 90 1.07 -23.17 -17.35
C LYS A 90 1.37 -21.68 -17.47
N GLY A 91 2.41 -21.28 -16.75
CA GLY A 91 2.83 -19.90 -16.67
C GLY A 91 3.20 -19.30 -18.02
N GLU A 92 3.14 -17.98 -18.04
CA GLU A 92 3.70 -17.12 -19.07
C GLU A 92 4.74 -16.29 -18.32
N GLY A 93 5.97 -16.77 -18.15
CA GLY A 93 7.02 -16.55 -19.13
C GLY A 93 6.93 -17.30 -20.45
N SER A 94 6.92 -16.52 -21.52
CA SER A 94 7.67 -16.73 -22.76
C SER A 94 7.58 -15.39 -23.51
N ALA A 95 8.66 -14.67 -23.78
CA ALA A 95 9.68 -15.04 -24.76
C ALA A 95 9.03 -15.49 -26.06
N GLU A 96 8.80 -14.52 -26.95
CA GLU A 96 8.52 -14.82 -28.35
C GLU A 96 9.71 -14.34 -29.19
N ALA A 97 10.10 -15.24 -30.08
CA ALA A 97 11.37 -15.33 -30.76
C ALA A 97 11.55 -14.27 -31.85
N VAL A 98 12.80 -13.83 -32.01
CA VAL A 98 13.35 -13.52 -33.33
C VAL A 98 14.59 -14.40 -33.52
N ARG A 99 14.59 -15.15 -34.63
CA ARG A 99 15.61 -16.10 -35.08
C ARG A 99 16.80 -15.36 -35.73
N PRO A 100 17.93 -16.05 -36.00
CA PRO A 100 19.27 -15.46 -35.97
C PRO A 100 19.63 -14.77 -37.28
N ILE A 101 20.40 -13.69 -37.17
CA ILE A 101 21.27 -13.22 -38.26
C ILE A 101 22.70 -13.43 -37.79
N GLU A 102 23.29 -14.53 -38.26
CA GLU A 102 24.74 -14.62 -38.42
C GLU A 102 25.15 -13.61 -39.49
N SER A 103 26.04 -12.68 -39.15
CA SER A 103 27.13 -12.23 -40.03
C SER A 103 27.88 -11.07 -39.38
N GLY A 104 29.21 -11.15 -39.35
CA GLY A 104 30.06 -9.98 -39.21
C GLY A 104 31.09 -10.05 -38.10
N LEU A 105 31.99 -11.03 -38.18
CA LEU A 105 33.33 -10.88 -37.64
C LEU A 105 33.92 -9.55 -38.11
N ASN A 106 34.29 -8.67 -37.19
CA ASN A 106 35.48 -7.85 -37.40
C ASN A 106 36.27 -7.78 -36.10
N GLN A 107 37.26 -8.66 -36.03
CA GLN A 107 38.30 -8.62 -35.02
C GLN A 107 39.30 -7.55 -35.44
N SER A 108 39.43 -6.53 -34.60
CA SER A 108 40.68 -5.80 -34.50
C SER A 108 40.80 -5.17 -33.12
N GLY A 109 41.58 -5.85 -32.27
CA GLY A 109 42.59 -5.17 -31.45
C GLY A 109 42.22 -4.78 -30.02
N SER A 110 42.87 -5.50 -29.10
CA SER A 110 43.62 -4.93 -27.97
C SER A 110 42.92 -4.76 -26.61
N SER A 111 43.21 -5.74 -25.76
CA SER A 111 43.72 -5.58 -24.38
C SER A 111 42.83 -4.92 -23.32
N GLY A 112 42.41 -5.75 -22.36
CA GLY A 112 42.06 -5.31 -21.00
C GLY A 112 40.81 -5.99 -20.47
N ALA A 113 40.99 -7.13 -19.82
CA ALA A 113 39.93 -7.79 -19.06
C ALA A 113 39.61 -6.98 -17.78
N GLU A 114 38.86 -5.90 -17.91
CA GLU A 114 37.98 -5.44 -16.83
C GLU A 114 36.65 -6.16 -17.02
N LEU A 115 36.42 -7.20 -16.22
CA LEU A 115 35.12 -7.82 -16.06
C LEU A 115 34.11 -6.71 -15.77
N LEU A 116 33.25 -6.42 -16.75
CA LEU A 116 32.11 -5.52 -16.61
C LEU A 116 31.24 -6.05 -15.47
N SER A 117 31.51 -5.54 -14.27
CA SER A 117 30.68 -5.78 -13.11
C SER A 117 29.27 -5.36 -13.49
N PRO A 118 28.25 -6.23 -13.34
CA PRO A 118 26.90 -5.90 -13.75
C PRO A 118 26.49 -4.58 -13.08
N LYS A 119 26.04 -3.60 -13.88
CA LYS A 119 25.63 -2.28 -13.39
C LYS A 119 24.64 -2.47 -12.23
N ARG A 120 25.01 -1.98 -11.05
CA ARG A 120 24.22 -2.11 -9.82
C ARG A 120 22.83 -1.46 -10.01
N SER A 121 21.77 -2.25 -9.89
CA SER A 121 20.38 -1.79 -10.06
C SER A 121 19.74 -1.36 -8.74
N ARG A 122 18.95 -0.28 -8.76
CA ARG A 122 18.13 0.17 -7.62
C ARG A 122 16.83 -0.65 -7.47
N TYR A 123 16.54 -1.55 -8.40
CA TYR A 123 15.36 -2.40 -8.32
C TYR A 123 15.40 -3.27 -7.05
N ILE A 124 14.36 -3.18 -6.23
CA ILE A 124 14.18 -4.03 -5.05
C ILE A 124 13.31 -5.23 -5.46
N PRO A 125 13.85 -6.47 -5.38
CA PRO A 125 13.12 -7.68 -5.71
C PRO A 125 11.82 -7.84 -4.90
N SER A 126 10.79 -8.44 -5.51
CA SER A 126 9.46 -8.58 -4.91
C SER A 126 9.45 -9.43 -3.63
N ASN A 127 10.29 -10.46 -3.55
CA ASN A 127 10.49 -11.28 -2.35
C ASN A 127 11.03 -10.43 -1.19
N VAL A 128 12.05 -9.60 -1.45
CA VAL A 128 12.65 -8.71 -0.44
C VAL A 128 11.60 -7.70 0.05
N ARG A 129 10.85 -7.06 -0.85
CA ARG A 129 9.75 -6.14 -0.47
C ARG A 129 8.73 -6.83 0.44
N ARG A 130 8.34 -8.06 0.10
CA ARG A 130 7.38 -8.85 0.89
C ARG A 130 7.93 -9.18 2.28
N MET A 131 9.20 -9.58 2.37
CA MET A 131 9.87 -9.88 3.65
C MET A 131 9.91 -8.63 4.55
N THR A 132 10.34 -7.49 4.02
CA THR A 132 10.39 -6.22 4.77
C THR A 132 8.99 -5.79 5.22
N HIS A 133 7.97 -5.88 4.35
CA HIS A 133 6.59 -5.58 4.74
C HIS A 133 6.04 -6.52 5.81
N ALA A 134 6.32 -7.82 5.73
CA ALA A 134 5.89 -8.80 6.72
C ALA A 134 6.53 -8.52 8.08
N ARG A 135 7.84 -8.24 8.12
CA ARG A 135 8.56 -7.83 9.35
C ARG A 135 7.98 -6.55 9.94
N ALA A 136 7.70 -5.56 9.10
CA ALA A 136 7.12 -4.29 9.52
C ALA A 136 5.68 -4.40 10.04
N LYS A 137 4.99 -5.53 9.79
CA LYS A 137 3.58 -5.77 10.17
C LYS A 137 2.62 -4.66 9.70
N GLY A 138 2.94 -4.02 8.58
CA GLY A 138 2.16 -2.89 8.04
C GLY A 138 2.25 -1.62 8.88
N VAL A 139 3.32 -1.44 9.65
CA VAL A 139 3.54 -0.27 10.51
C VAL A 139 4.92 0.34 10.23
N CYS A 140 4.98 1.66 10.09
CA CYS A 140 6.20 2.44 9.93
C CYS A 140 7.25 2.04 10.98
N GLU A 141 8.45 1.69 10.53
CA GLU A 141 9.53 1.17 11.36
C GLU A 141 10.41 2.26 11.96
N TYR A 142 10.22 3.51 11.56
CA TYR A 142 10.97 4.64 12.12
C TYR A 142 10.78 4.75 13.64
N VAL A 143 11.90 4.89 14.34
CA VAL A 143 11.98 5.13 15.79
C VAL A 143 12.62 6.50 15.99
N HIS A 144 11.93 7.37 16.73
CA HIS A 144 12.43 8.71 17.01
C HIS A 144 13.69 8.66 17.89
N PRO A 145 14.84 9.20 17.48
CA PRO A 145 16.12 9.02 18.18
C PRO A 145 16.09 9.47 19.65
N SER A 146 15.47 10.62 19.95
CA SER A 146 15.49 11.18 21.31
C SER A 146 14.43 10.61 22.25
N SER A 147 13.33 10.08 21.72
CA SER A 147 12.18 9.65 22.53
C SER A 147 11.98 8.15 22.52
N GLY A 148 12.67 7.42 21.63
CA GLY A 148 12.51 5.97 21.43
C GLY A 148 11.14 5.56 20.89
N LYS A 149 10.24 6.51 20.61
CA LYS A 149 8.88 6.20 20.18
C LYS A 149 8.87 5.83 18.69
N ARG A 150 8.22 4.71 18.38
CA ARG A 150 7.97 4.28 17.01
C ARG A 150 6.83 5.10 16.40
N CYS A 151 6.95 5.48 15.13
CA CYS A 151 5.96 6.32 14.44
C CYS A 151 4.54 5.75 14.43
N GLY A 152 4.38 4.43 14.24
CA GLY A 152 3.06 3.78 14.25
C GLY A 152 2.19 3.99 13.00
N SER A 153 2.59 4.87 12.06
CA SER A 153 1.82 5.12 10.83
C SER A 153 1.69 3.86 9.96
N ARG A 154 0.51 3.67 9.37
CA ARG A 154 0.19 2.54 8.48
C ARG A 154 -0.07 2.99 7.03
N PHE A 155 0.06 4.29 6.78
CA PHE A 155 -0.28 4.93 5.51
C PHE A 155 0.91 4.92 4.55
N GLY A 156 0.67 4.48 3.31
CA GLY A 156 1.57 4.67 2.17
C GLY A 156 2.99 4.19 2.41
N LEU A 157 3.17 3.02 3.05
CA LEU A 157 4.50 2.54 3.42
C LEU A 157 5.39 2.33 2.19
N GLN A 158 6.58 2.90 2.25
CA GLN A 158 7.63 2.89 1.22
C GLN A 158 8.82 2.09 1.74
N MET A 159 9.56 1.44 0.83
CA MET A 159 10.83 0.79 1.16
C MET A 159 11.90 1.86 1.28
N GLU A 160 12.45 2.03 2.46
CA GLU A 160 13.55 2.95 2.73
C GLU A 160 14.82 2.18 3.05
N HIS A 161 15.95 2.63 2.49
CA HIS A 161 17.26 2.02 2.73
C HIS A 161 17.91 2.61 3.98
N VAL A 162 18.30 1.77 4.94
CA VAL A 162 19.04 2.18 6.15
C VAL A 162 20.39 2.80 5.77
N ILE A 163 21.18 2.07 4.97
CA ILE A 163 22.31 2.62 4.24
C ILE A 163 21.77 2.97 2.85
N PRO A 164 21.71 4.24 2.45
CA PRO A 164 21.10 4.60 1.18
C PRO A 164 21.80 3.96 -0.01
N PHE A 165 21.04 3.57 -1.03
CA PHE A 165 21.56 2.93 -2.24
C PHE A 165 22.72 3.72 -2.89
N ALA A 166 22.59 5.05 -2.97
CA ALA A 166 23.64 5.90 -3.56
C ALA A 166 24.91 5.99 -2.72
N LYS A 167 24.86 5.55 -1.45
CA LYS A 167 26.01 5.42 -0.55
C LYS A 167 26.52 3.99 -0.45
N GLY A 168 26.11 3.11 -1.38
CA GLY A 168 26.58 1.73 -1.43
C GLY A 168 25.70 0.72 -0.68
N GLY A 169 24.51 1.11 -0.22
CA GLY A 169 23.59 0.20 0.47
C GLY A 169 22.92 -0.83 -0.43
N GLU A 170 22.84 -2.08 0.05
CA GLU A 170 22.32 -3.22 -0.69
C GLU A 170 20.78 -3.31 -0.68
N ASN A 171 20.20 -4.06 -1.61
CA ASN A 171 18.76 -4.31 -1.68
C ASN A 171 18.37 -5.57 -0.89
N THR A 172 18.84 -5.68 0.34
CA THR A 172 18.60 -6.80 1.25
C THR A 172 17.48 -6.46 2.25
N ALA A 173 16.85 -7.47 2.84
CA ALA A 173 15.75 -7.25 3.78
C ALA A 173 16.21 -6.60 5.10
N GLU A 174 17.51 -6.74 5.40
CA GLU A 174 18.22 -6.19 6.54
C GLU A 174 18.52 -4.70 6.35
N ASN A 175 18.90 -4.29 5.13
CA ASN A 175 19.18 -2.90 4.80
C ASN A 175 17.92 -2.09 4.41
N LEU A 176 16.75 -2.73 4.36
CA LEU A 176 15.49 -2.08 4.01
C LEU A 176 14.55 -1.98 5.21
N GLN A 177 13.80 -0.89 5.32
CA GLN A 177 12.77 -0.67 6.33
C GLN A 177 11.49 -0.14 5.68
N ALA A 178 10.33 -0.40 6.28
CA ALA A 178 9.06 0.16 5.79
C ALA A 178 8.76 1.51 6.46
N TYR A 179 8.85 2.62 5.73
CA TYR A 179 8.65 3.98 6.27
C TYR A 179 7.39 4.61 5.68
N CYS A 180 6.69 5.45 6.45
CA CYS A 180 5.62 6.27 5.86
C CYS A 180 6.22 7.39 4.98
N PRO A 181 5.44 8.04 4.10
CA PRO A 181 5.96 9.06 3.18
C PRO A 181 6.64 10.24 3.88
N ALA A 182 6.20 10.60 5.08
CA ALA A 182 6.83 11.66 5.88
C ALA A 182 8.22 11.26 6.37
N HIS A 183 8.36 10.07 6.96
CA HIS A 183 9.63 9.58 7.47
C HIS A 183 10.61 9.22 6.35
N ASN A 184 10.14 8.69 5.23
CA ASN A 184 11.01 8.45 4.07
C ASN A 184 11.63 9.77 3.57
N ARG A 185 10.82 10.83 3.41
CA ARG A 185 11.34 12.15 3.05
C ARG A 185 12.32 12.71 4.07
N SER A 186 12.01 12.57 5.37
CA SER A 186 12.92 12.97 6.45
C SER A 186 14.27 12.24 6.38
N SER A 187 14.26 10.91 6.22
CA SER A 187 15.47 10.11 6.06
C SER A 187 16.30 10.55 4.86
N ALA A 188 15.67 10.82 3.72
CA ALA A 188 16.36 11.31 2.55
C ALA A 188 17.01 12.69 2.78
N VAL A 189 16.34 13.61 3.49
CA VAL A 189 16.92 14.91 3.88
C VAL A 189 18.10 14.73 4.81
N ILE A 190 18.02 13.85 5.81
CA ILE A 190 19.12 13.55 6.73
C ILE A 190 20.31 12.96 5.96
N ALA A 191 20.05 12.03 5.04
CA ALA A 191 21.09 11.33 4.30
C ALA A 191 21.80 12.20 3.25
N TYR A 192 21.08 13.08 2.56
CA TYR A 192 21.57 13.79 1.37
C TYR A 192 21.58 15.32 1.49
N GLY A 193 20.99 15.87 2.55
CA GLY A 193 20.85 17.29 2.79
C GLY A 193 19.63 17.92 2.12
N ALA A 194 19.02 18.89 2.79
CA ALA A 194 17.81 19.58 2.32
C ALA A 194 17.99 20.25 0.95
N LYS A 195 19.14 20.91 0.73
CA LYS A 195 19.43 21.59 -0.55
C LYS A 195 19.35 20.63 -1.75
N LYS A 196 19.86 19.41 -1.60
CA LYS A 196 19.82 18.38 -2.64
C LYS A 196 18.40 17.83 -2.80
N MET A 197 17.71 17.59 -1.69
CA MET A 197 16.42 16.93 -1.69
C MET A 197 15.24 17.83 -2.11
N ASN A 198 15.34 19.16 -1.95
CA ASN A 198 14.27 20.10 -2.29
C ASN A 198 13.81 19.99 -3.76
N GLY A 199 14.70 19.68 -4.70
CA GLY A 199 14.34 19.49 -6.10
C GLY A 199 13.51 18.23 -6.37
N PHE A 200 13.58 17.23 -5.49
CA PHE A 200 12.89 15.94 -5.63
C PHE A 200 11.55 15.87 -4.90
N PHE A 201 11.22 16.88 -4.09
CA PHE A 201 9.97 16.92 -3.32
C PHE A 201 8.86 17.77 -3.96
N ARG A 202 9.16 18.48 -5.06
CA ARG A 202 8.18 19.35 -5.73
C ARG A 202 7.08 18.52 -6.39
N GLY A 203 5.83 18.74 -5.98
CA GLY A 203 4.65 18.02 -6.46
C GLY A 203 3.69 17.51 -5.37
N ALA A 204 3.81 18.00 -4.13
CA ALA A 204 2.89 17.69 -3.04
C ALA A 204 2.44 18.98 -2.35
N ASP A 205 1.83 19.87 -3.13
CA ASP A 205 1.02 20.99 -2.65
C ASP A 205 -0.46 20.64 -2.90
#